data_AF-A0A656Q8Q8-F1
#
_entry.id   AF-A0A656Q8Q8-F1
#
_cell.length_a   1.000
_cell.length_b   1.000
_cell.length_c   1.000
_cell.angle_alpha   90.00
_cell.angle_beta   90.00
_cell.angle_gamma   90.00
#
_symmetry.space_group_name_H-M   'P 1'
#
loop_
_entity.id
_entity.type
_entity.pdbx_description
1 polymer ?
#
loop_
_entity_poly.entity_id
_entity_poly.type
_entity_poly.pdbx_seq_one_letter_code
_entity_poly.pdbx_strand_id
1 'polypeptide(L)'
;MMDLIQANLSTVIWCVVAAVVALGAFAYRSTLEFWLNHWKYTFPVLGKTARLARHGIHAQGGWTDSERTLCGDYNKFISYLSKEEFNKRNAYLSKADDSGRSPTPVWLLALLTVLVIAEGLGFSYLLGSWMARDGSANTHTLLMVAIVLVLCVIMVFLTHVAGHQLYRSNLVVRSRKQWKQDKTQERFSSRKVKLDDDQSLDDGEPDYTQVVNRIGTNHSYFMVGVTIAVIVIIAVTSTWMRWSNLNAEQTREAMGMSQSADAGNPFATANAVPAELMSSQKAADDRARAEESSSTRSEGAAAFITLAVIFVVTQIVGIFGGFAWGFGGRESRAAWKTTKGFTTFEDYNNYFAPLRAITQSQLENLQKRMAENADISGKTFTKTFRDYAMELRAQSDLDAAPVRAPADTRTDERAAAQAVTQPPVADVAASVTIDELVSEIEGTADLARKKELIYRLNEPVRTAVIAEIKLRKERAEQAKTALESQLDDLFKV
;
A
#
# COMPACT_ATOMS: atom_id res chain seq x y z
N MET A 1 -6.34 -34.56 -9.09
CA MET A 1 -6.42 -33.07 -9.06
C MET A 1 -7.13 -32.52 -10.29
N MET A 2 -6.89 -33.02 -11.52
CA MET A 2 -7.75 -32.71 -12.68
C MET A 2 -9.23 -33.02 -12.41
N ASP A 3 -9.57 -34.15 -11.76
CA ASP A 3 -10.96 -34.45 -11.38
C ASP A 3 -11.53 -33.48 -10.34
N LEU A 4 -10.70 -32.98 -9.42
CA LEU A 4 -11.12 -32.02 -8.39
C LEU A 4 -11.25 -30.59 -8.98
N ILE A 5 -10.42 -30.26 -9.97
CA ILE A 5 -10.49 -29.01 -10.74
C ILE A 5 -11.66 -29.08 -11.72
N GLN A 6 -11.97 -30.21 -12.36
CA GLN A 6 -13.16 -30.40 -13.19
C GLN A 6 -14.44 -30.38 -12.35
N ALA A 7 -14.46 -31.06 -11.20
CA ALA A 7 -15.60 -31.07 -10.28
C ALA A 7 -15.88 -29.68 -9.68
N ASN A 8 -14.84 -28.85 -9.51
CA ASN A 8 -14.96 -27.50 -8.98
C ASN A 8 -14.70 -26.41 -10.02
N LEU A 9 -14.71 -26.74 -11.32
CA LEU A 9 -14.40 -25.80 -12.40
C LEU A 9 -15.43 -24.67 -12.41
N SER A 10 -16.70 -25.03 -12.22
CA SER A 10 -17.79 -24.08 -12.06
C SER A 10 -17.55 -23.18 -10.84
N THR A 11 -17.13 -23.74 -9.71
CA THR A 11 -16.82 -22.99 -8.48
C THR A 11 -15.66 -22.01 -8.70
N VAL A 12 -14.59 -22.45 -9.35
CA VAL A 12 -13.44 -21.58 -9.68
C VAL A 12 -13.86 -20.46 -10.64
N ILE A 13 -14.65 -20.77 -11.67
CA ILE A 13 -15.19 -19.76 -12.60
C ILE A 13 -16.08 -18.76 -11.85
N TRP A 14 -16.99 -19.23 -10.98
CA TRP A 14 -17.83 -18.34 -10.17
C TRP A 14 -17.03 -17.50 -9.19
N CYS A 15 -15.95 -18.02 -8.61
CA CYS A 15 -15.03 -17.24 -7.78
C CYS A 15 -14.32 -16.14 -8.59
N VAL A 16 -13.88 -16.44 -9.81
CA VAL A 16 -13.26 -15.45 -10.70
C VAL A 16 -14.29 -14.41 -11.13
N VAL A 17 -15.50 -14.81 -11.52
CA VAL A 17 -16.60 -13.89 -11.87
C VAL A 17 -16.97 -13.01 -10.68
N ALA A 18 -17.13 -13.59 -9.49
CA ALA A 18 -17.40 -12.84 -8.27
C ALA A 18 -16.27 -11.86 -7.94
N ALA A 19 -15.00 -12.26 -8.13
CA ALA A 19 -13.86 -11.36 -7.95
C ALA A 19 -13.91 -10.21 -8.96
N VAL A 20 -14.18 -10.46 -10.25
CA VAL A 20 -14.30 -9.41 -11.27
C VAL A 20 -15.46 -8.47 -10.96
N VAL A 21 -16.62 -8.99 -10.54
CA VAL A 21 -17.78 -8.18 -10.14
C VAL A 21 -17.48 -7.35 -8.90
N ALA A 22 -16.85 -7.95 -7.88
CA ALA A 22 -16.44 -7.25 -6.67
C ALA A 22 -15.41 -6.15 -6.97
N LEU A 23 -14.48 -6.40 -7.90
CA LEU A 23 -13.48 -5.43 -8.35
C LEU A 23 -14.12 -4.31 -9.17
N GLY A 24 -15.10 -4.61 -10.02
CA GLY A 24 -15.90 -3.61 -10.72
C GLY A 24 -16.69 -2.74 -9.74
N ALA A 25 -17.38 -3.36 -8.77
CA ALA A 25 -18.09 -2.65 -7.72
C ALA A 25 -17.14 -1.79 -6.86
N PHE A 26 -15.92 -2.25 -6.61
CA PHE A 26 -14.89 -1.48 -5.91
C PHE A 26 -14.36 -0.31 -6.74
N ALA A 27 -14.12 -0.52 -8.04
CA ALA A 27 -13.66 0.52 -8.96
C ALA A 27 -14.68 1.66 -9.11
N TYR A 28 -15.97 1.32 -9.18
CA TYR A 28 -17.08 2.28 -9.27
C TYR A 28 -17.72 2.59 -7.92
N ARG A 29 -17.04 2.26 -6.80
CA ARG A 29 -17.61 2.34 -5.45
C ARG A 29 -18.16 3.73 -5.14
N SER A 30 -17.43 4.80 -5.44
CA SER A 30 -17.88 6.17 -5.11
C SER A 30 -19.17 6.54 -5.84
N THR A 31 -19.30 6.14 -7.10
CA THR A 31 -20.48 6.40 -7.93
C THR A 31 -21.66 5.56 -7.45
N LEU A 32 -21.43 4.26 -7.18
CA LEU A 32 -22.44 3.36 -6.64
C LEU A 32 -22.92 3.81 -5.25
N GLU A 33 -22.00 4.19 -4.36
CA GLU A 33 -22.34 4.71 -3.04
C GLU A 33 -23.13 6.01 -3.10
N PHE A 34 -22.79 6.92 -4.02
CA PHE A 34 -23.57 8.14 -4.26
C PHE A 34 -25.00 7.79 -4.69
N TRP A 35 -25.15 6.91 -5.69
CA TRP A 35 -26.47 6.51 -6.19
C TRP A 35 -27.29 5.72 -5.17
N LEU A 36 -26.66 4.82 -4.41
CA LEU A 36 -27.30 4.10 -3.32
C LEU A 36 -27.72 5.06 -2.20
N ASN A 37 -26.89 6.06 -1.88
CA ASN A 37 -27.25 7.09 -0.92
C ASN A 37 -28.45 7.90 -1.44
N HIS A 38 -28.39 8.36 -2.69
CA HIS A 38 -29.48 9.10 -3.32
C HIS A 38 -30.78 8.28 -3.36
N TRP A 39 -30.72 6.99 -3.67
CA TRP A 39 -31.87 6.10 -3.65
C TRP A 39 -32.47 5.96 -2.24
N LYS A 40 -31.64 5.80 -1.20
CA LYS A 40 -32.07 5.78 0.22
C LYS A 40 -32.76 7.07 0.65
N TYR A 41 -32.36 8.22 0.11
CA TYR A 41 -32.97 9.51 0.41
C TYR A 41 -34.26 9.76 -0.39
N THR A 42 -34.33 9.28 -1.64
CA THR A 42 -35.45 9.54 -2.57
C THR A 42 -36.64 8.60 -2.36
N PHE A 43 -36.46 7.48 -1.64
CA PHE A 43 -37.53 6.50 -1.45
C PHE A 43 -38.78 7.13 -0.78
N PRO A 44 -39.98 7.08 -1.40
CA PRO A 44 -41.08 7.99 -1.07
C PRO A 44 -41.69 7.78 0.32
N VAL A 45 -41.69 6.55 0.85
CA VAL A 45 -42.38 6.19 2.11
C VAL A 45 -41.41 5.86 3.25
N LEU A 46 -40.33 5.14 2.97
CA LEU A 46 -39.29 4.73 3.93
C LEU A 46 -37.98 5.51 3.78
N GLY A 47 -37.95 6.56 2.95
CA GLY A 47 -36.74 7.31 2.67
C GLY A 47 -36.26 8.14 3.86
N LYS A 48 -34.94 8.32 3.93
CA LYS A 48 -34.30 9.15 4.96
C LYS A 48 -34.87 10.57 5.01
N THR A 49 -35.22 11.18 3.86
CA THR A 49 -35.82 12.53 3.79
C THR A 49 -37.15 12.62 4.55
N ALA A 50 -38.06 11.66 4.34
CA ALA A 50 -39.36 11.63 5.01
C ALA A 50 -39.21 11.49 6.53
N ARG A 51 -38.21 10.71 6.98
CA ARG A 51 -37.90 10.54 8.40
C ARG A 51 -37.23 11.79 9.00
N LEU A 52 -36.24 12.37 8.31
CA LEU A 52 -35.52 13.56 8.74
C LEU A 52 -36.43 14.79 8.83
N ALA A 53 -37.40 14.92 7.92
CA ALA A 53 -38.34 16.02 7.94
C ALA A 53 -39.23 16.05 9.21
N ARG A 54 -39.50 14.88 9.80
CA ARG A 54 -40.34 14.73 11.01
C ARG A 54 -39.59 15.01 12.32
N HIS A 55 -38.26 15.02 12.30
CA HIS A 55 -37.44 15.27 13.49
C HIS A 55 -36.72 16.61 13.30
N GLY A 56 -37.19 17.66 13.97
CA GLY A 56 -36.45 18.92 14.15
C GLY A 56 -36.87 19.53 15.49
N ILE A 57 -36.01 20.07 16.37
CA ILE A 57 -34.80 20.88 16.16
C ILE A 57 -33.93 20.87 17.45
N HIS A 58 -32.60 20.77 17.35
CA HIS A 58 -31.67 21.50 18.24
C HIS A 58 -30.88 22.52 17.39
N ALA A 59 -30.96 23.80 17.73
CA ALA A 59 -30.37 24.87 16.93
C ALA A 59 -29.12 25.44 17.62
N GLN A 60 -27.94 25.08 17.10
CA GLN A 60 -26.72 25.88 17.24
C GLN A 60 -26.24 26.31 15.85
N GLY A 61 -26.09 27.62 15.64
CA GLY A 61 -25.45 28.20 14.46
C GLY A 61 -26.30 28.26 13.18
N GLY A 62 -27.63 28.27 13.26
CA GLY A 62 -28.51 28.51 12.11
C GLY A 62 -28.74 27.34 11.14
N TRP A 63 -28.32 26.14 11.52
CA TRP A 63 -28.61 24.89 10.82
C TRP A 63 -29.48 23.98 11.68
N THR A 64 -30.34 23.18 11.04
CA THR A 64 -31.00 22.05 11.71
C THR A 64 -30.13 20.80 11.67
N ASP A 65 -30.26 19.92 12.67
CA ASP A 65 -29.55 18.62 12.70
C ASP A 65 -29.87 17.76 11.46
N SER A 66 -31.11 17.87 10.96
CA SER A 66 -31.56 17.18 9.75
C SER A 66 -30.86 17.67 8.49
N GLU A 67 -30.67 18.99 8.34
CA GLU A 67 -29.86 19.56 7.26
C GLU A 67 -28.40 19.18 7.39
N ARG A 68 -27.81 19.27 8.59
CA ARG A 68 -26.40 18.87 8.82
C ARG A 68 -26.18 17.40 8.46
N THR A 69 -27.13 16.53 8.79
CA THR A 69 -27.07 15.10 8.49
C THR A 69 -27.15 14.84 6.98
N LEU A 70 -28.10 15.47 6.28
CA LEU A 70 -28.23 15.33 4.82
C LEU A 70 -26.99 15.87 4.12
N CYS A 71 -26.59 17.10 4.44
CA CYS A 71 -25.42 17.74 3.84
C CYS A 71 -24.14 16.94 4.13
N GLY A 72 -23.96 16.44 5.35
CA GLY A 72 -22.82 15.58 5.70
C GLY A 72 -22.78 14.28 4.89
N ASP A 73 -23.93 13.61 4.71
CA ASP A 73 -24.05 12.39 3.92
C ASP A 73 -23.74 12.62 2.42
N TYR A 74 -23.97 13.82 1.89
CA TYR A 74 -23.65 14.15 0.49
C TYR A 74 -22.25 14.74 0.31
N ASN A 75 -21.71 15.45 1.31
CA ASN A 75 -20.42 16.14 1.25
C ASN A 75 -19.24 15.18 1.00
N LYS A 76 -19.34 13.92 1.40
CA LYS A 76 -18.33 12.89 1.09
C LYS A 76 -18.14 12.62 -0.42
N PHE A 77 -19.12 12.94 -1.25
CA PHE A 77 -19.07 12.68 -2.69
C PHE A 77 -18.80 13.93 -3.54
N ILE A 78 -18.95 15.12 -2.95
CA ILE A 78 -18.92 16.39 -3.67
C ILE A 78 -17.78 17.24 -3.14
N SER A 79 -16.95 17.75 -4.05
CA SER A 79 -15.85 18.63 -3.68
C SER A 79 -16.09 20.05 -4.18
N TYR A 80 -15.90 21.03 -3.30
CA TYR A 80 -16.08 22.46 -3.56
C TYR A 80 -14.76 23.20 -3.74
N LEU A 81 -13.91 22.86 -4.69
CA LEU A 81 -12.62 23.56 -4.81
C LEU A 81 -12.78 24.99 -5.35
N SER A 82 -12.05 25.97 -4.79
CA SER A 82 -11.95 27.29 -5.41
C SER A 82 -11.03 27.23 -6.63
N LYS A 83 -11.16 28.19 -7.56
CA LYS A 83 -10.33 28.24 -8.77
C LYS A 83 -8.85 28.38 -8.45
N GLU A 84 -8.51 29.22 -7.47
CA GLU A 84 -7.14 29.45 -7.01
C GLU A 84 -6.53 28.18 -6.40
N GLU A 85 -7.28 27.52 -5.53
CA GLU A 85 -6.86 26.26 -4.91
C GLU A 85 -6.68 25.12 -5.92
N PHE A 86 -7.56 25.04 -6.91
CA PHE A 86 -7.43 24.09 -8.01
C PHE A 86 -6.15 24.36 -8.79
N ASN A 87 -5.93 25.61 -9.20
CA ASN A 87 -4.76 26.01 -9.96
C ASN A 87 -3.47 25.77 -9.18
N LYS A 88 -3.46 26.05 -7.87
CA LYS A 88 -2.33 25.78 -6.97
C LYS A 88 -1.97 24.30 -6.96
N ARG A 89 -2.96 23.42 -6.77
CA ARG A 89 -2.74 21.96 -6.73
C ARG A 89 -2.34 21.40 -8.09
N ASN A 90 -2.91 21.95 -9.17
CA ASN A 90 -2.55 21.57 -10.53
C ASN A 90 -1.13 22.03 -10.90
N ALA A 91 -0.74 23.24 -10.49
CA ALA A 91 0.62 23.75 -10.64
C ALA A 91 1.62 22.88 -9.88
N TYR A 92 1.30 22.42 -8.67
CA TYR A 92 2.14 21.46 -7.94
C TYR A 92 2.35 20.18 -8.74
N LEU A 93 1.27 19.58 -9.29
CA LEU A 93 1.37 18.36 -10.12
C LEU A 93 2.21 18.57 -11.37
N SER A 94 2.00 19.70 -12.05
CA SER A 94 2.76 20.05 -13.25
C SER A 94 4.25 20.24 -12.97
N LYS A 95 4.58 20.99 -11.92
CA LYS A 95 5.97 21.24 -11.53
C LYS A 95 6.65 20.03 -10.92
N ALA A 96 5.91 19.05 -10.43
CA ALA A 96 6.44 17.76 -10.00
C ALA A 96 6.62 16.75 -11.15
N ASP A 97 6.29 17.13 -12.40
CA ASP A 97 6.22 16.24 -13.57
C ASP A 97 5.26 15.06 -13.39
N ASP A 98 4.21 15.25 -12.58
CA ASP A 98 3.16 14.26 -12.32
C ASP A 98 1.82 14.64 -13.00
N SER A 99 1.84 15.62 -13.91
CA SER A 99 0.68 15.99 -14.74
C SER A 99 0.16 14.80 -15.53
N GLY A 100 -1.17 14.59 -15.52
CA GLY A 100 -1.82 13.48 -16.22
C GLY A 100 -1.63 12.10 -15.57
N ARG A 101 -0.85 12.01 -14.49
CA ARG A 101 -0.73 10.76 -13.72
C ARG A 101 -1.96 10.52 -12.86
N SER A 102 -2.27 9.25 -12.65
CA SER A 102 -3.34 8.78 -11.79
C SER A 102 -2.83 7.65 -10.89
N PRO A 103 -3.44 7.41 -9.71
CA PRO A 103 -3.14 6.23 -8.93
C PRO A 103 -3.49 4.97 -9.73
N THR A 104 -2.82 3.87 -9.39
CA THR A 104 -3.00 2.59 -10.11
C THR A 104 -4.48 2.22 -10.17
N PRO A 105 -5.05 2.04 -11.37
CA PRO A 105 -6.46 1.76 -11.51
C PRO A 105 -6.74 0.35 -10.99
N VAL A 106 -7.88 0.21 -10.33
CA VAL A 106 -8.29 -1.05 -9.71
C VAL A 106 -8.37 -2.19 -10.74
N TRP A 107 -8.82 -1.91 -11.96
CA TRP A 107 -8.91 -2.92 -13.02
C TRP A 107 -7.54 -3.49 -13.42
N LEU A 108 -6.47 -2.67 -13.38
CA LEU A 108 -5.12 -3.13 -13.68
C LEU A 108 -4.58 -3.98 -12.53
N LEU A 109 -4.83 -3.56 -11.28
CA LEU A 109 -4.50 -4.37 -10.11
C LEU A 109 -5.19 -5.73 -10.17
N ALA A 110 -6.45 -5.77 -10.58
CA ALA A 110 -7.20 -7.01 -10.80
C ALA A 110 -6.55 -7.89 -11.89
N LEU A 111 -6.27 -7.32 -13.06
CA LEU A 111 -5.62 -8.01 -14.17
C LEU A 111 -4.28 -8.62 -13.72
N LEU A 112 -3.42 -7.83 -13.07
CA LEU A 112 -2.12 -8.27 -12.55
C LEU A 112 -2.29 -9.38 -11.51
N THR A 113 -3.28 -9.27 -10.62
CA THR A 113 -3.55 -10.28 -9.61
C THR A 113 -3.96 -11.61 -10.24
N VAL A 114 -4.88 -11.58 -11.21
CA VAL A 114 -5.31 -12.80 -11.94
C VAL A 114 -4.14 -13.43 -12.69
N LEU A 115 -3.33 -12.61 -13.37
CA LEU A 115 -2.17 -13.08 -14.13
C LEU A 115 -1.14 -13.75 -13.21
N VAL A 116 -0.82 -13.13 -12.08
CA VAL A 116 0.12 -13.70 -11.09
C VAL A 116 -0.44 -14.93 -10.40
N ILE A 117 -1.75 -15.03 -10.15
CA ILE A 117 -2.37 -16.25 -9.62
C ILE A 117 -2.29 -17.38 -10.64
N ALA A 118 -2.55 -17.11 -11.93
CA ALA A 118 -2.43 -18.12 -12.99
C ALA A 118 -1.00 -18.68 -13.07
N GLU A 119 0.00 -17.81 -12.94
CA GLU A 119 1.41 -18.23 -12.85
C GLU A 119 1.71 -19.00 -11.57
N GLY A 120 1.18 -18.55 -10.44
CA GLY A 120 1.29 -19.21 -9.15
C GLY A 120 0.75 -20.65 -9.21
N LEU A 121 -0.40 -20.87 -9.84
CA LEU A 121 -0.96 -22.21 -10.05
C LEU A 121 -0.01 -23.09 -10.87
N GLY A 122 0.61 -22.55 -11.92
CA GLY A 122 1.62 -23.26 -12.71
C GLY A 122 2.87 -23.64 -11.90
N PHE A 123 3.25 -22.85 -10.89
CA PHE A 123 4.33 -23.16 -9.95
C PHE A 123 3.91 -24.14 -8.85
N SER A 124 2.67 -24.03 -8.39
CA SER A 124 2.09 -24.87 -7.33
C SER A 124 2.22 -26.35 -7.66
N TYR A 125 1.91 -26.74 -8.90
CA TYR A 125 2.02 -28.12 -9.37
C TYR A 125 3.40 -28.73 -9.12
N LEU A 126 4.46 -27.94 -9.24
CA LEU A 126 5.84 -28.39 -9.03
C LEU A 126 6.21 -28.48 -7.56
N LEU A 127 5.82 -27.48 -6.77
CA LEU A 127 6.06 -27.52 -5.33
C LEU A 127 5.37 -28.74 -4.71
N GLY A 128 4.21 -29.12 -5.25
CA GLY A 128 3.48 -30.29 -4.80
C GLY A 128 4.21 -31.63 -5.02
N SER A 129 5.13 -31.76 -5.97
CA SER A 129 5.89 -33.02 -6.10
C SER A 129 7.03 -33.12 -5.08
N TRP A 130 7.39 -32.00 -4.43
CA TRP A 130 8.53 -31.88 -3.52
C TRP A 130 8.15 -31.65 -2.05
N MET A 131 7.01 -31.04 -1.76
CA MET A 131 6.57 -30.75 -0.39
C MET A 131 5.97 -31.99 0.30
N ALA A 132 6.47 -32.29 1.50
CA ALA A 132 5.88 -33.18 2.51
C ALA A 132 5.21 -34.47 1.98
N ARG A 133 6.02 -35.52 1.78
CA ARG A 133 5.54 -36.88 1.50
C ARG A 133 4.70 -37.50 2.64
N ASP A 134 4.72 -36.92 3.84
CA ASP A 134 4.12 -37.48 5.06
C ASP A 134 2.73 -36.91 5.41
N GLY A 135 2.08 -36.17 4.51
CA GLY A 135 0.74 -35.61 4.72
C GLY A 135 -0.35 -36.32 3.89
N SER A 136 -1.62 -36.19 4.31
CA SER A 136 -2.74 -36.59 3.44
C SER A 136 -2.74 -35.78 2.14
N ALA A 137 -3.19 -36.38 1.03
CA ALA A 137 -3.23 -35.69 -0.28
C ALA A 137 -4.01 -34.36 -0.26
N ASN A 138 -5.04 -34.28 0.59
CA ASN A 138 -5.83 -33.06 0.77
C ASN A 138 -5.04 -31.98 1.52
N THR A 139 -4.38 -32.33 2.63
CA THR A 139 -3.51 -31.42 3.39
C THR A 139 -2.38 -30.87 2.50
N HIS A 140 -1.80 -31.74 1.69
CA HIS A 140 -0.73 -31.40 0.77
C HIS A 140 -1.19 -30.38 -0.30
N THR A 141 -2.36 -30.59 -0.91
CA THR A 141 -2.93 -29.67 -1.89
C THR A 141 -3.24 -28.30 -1.27
N LEU A 142 -3.80 -28.28 -0.05
CA LEU A 142 -4.11 -27.04 0.66
C LEU A 142 -2.84 -26.24 1.00
N LEU A 143 -1.82 -26.91 1.53
CA LEU A 143 -0.54 -26.29 1.88
C LEU A 143 0.16 -25.69 0.65
N MET A 144 0.14 -26.40 -0.48
CA MET A 144 0.67 -25.96 -1.76
C MET A 144 0.00 -24.67 -2.26
N VAL A 145 -1.34 -24.63 -2.26
CA VAL A 145 -2.11 -23.43 -2.65
C VAL A 145 -1.83 -22.26 -1.71
N ALA A 146 -1.75 -22.52 -0.40
CA ALA A 146 -1.51 -21.48 0.59
C ALA A 146 -0.15 -20.79 0.41
N ILE A 147 0.93 -21.55 0.23
CA ILE A 147 2.29 -21.00 0.04
C ILE A 147 2.36 -20.17 -1.25
N VAL A 148 1.79 -20.70 -2.33
CA VAL A 148 1.77 -20.02 -3.63
C VAL A 148 1.03 -18.70 -3.55
N LEU A 149 -0.14 -18.67 -2.89
CA LEU A 149 -0.91 -17.43 -2.71
C LEU A 149 -0.09 -16.37 -1.97
N VAL A 150 0.63 -16.74 -0.91
CA VAL A 150 1.51 -15.83 -0.17
C VAL A 150 2.62 -15.28 -1.09
N LEU A 151 3.27 -16.15 -1.87
CA LEU A 151 4.29 -15.73 -2.83
C LEU A 151 3.73 -14.76 -3.87
N CYS A 152 2.54 -15.02 -4.42
CA CYS A 152 1.86 -14.14 -5.36
C CYS A 152 1.63 -12.73 -4.79
N VAL A 153 1.12 -12.63 -3.55
CA VAL A 153 0.88 -11.34 -2.88
C VAL A 153 2.18 -10.55 -2.70
N ILE A 154 3.24 -11.23 -2.24
CA ILE A 154 4.56 -10.61 -2.06
C ILE A 154 5.10 -10.11 -3.40
N MET A 155 4.98 -10.90 -4.47
CA MET A 155 5.46 -10.52 -5.80
C MET A 155 4.73 -9.31 -6.37
N VAL A 156 3.41 -9.26 -6.26
CA VAL A 156 2.61 -8.08 -6.70
C VAL A 156 3.04 -6.84 -5.93
N PHE A 157 3.25 -6.95 -4.62
CA PHE A 157 3.72 -5.83 -3.81
C PHE A 157 5.12 -5.35 -4.23
N LEU A 158 6.08 -6.28 -4.35
CA LEU A 158 7.47 -5.95 -4.70
C LEU A 158 7.57 -5.32 -6.08
N THR A 159 6.91 -5.90 -7.09
CA THR A 159 6.91 -5.37 -8.46
C THR A 159 6.29 -3.97 -8.53
N HIS A 160 5.19 -3.73 -7.82
CA HIS A 160 4.56 -2.41 -7.75
C HIS A 160 5.47 -1.36 -7.09
N VAL A 161 6.06 -1.69 -5.94
CA VAL A 161 6.98 -0.79 -5.22
C VAL A 161 8.25 -0.52 -6.04
N ALA A 162 8.80 -1.53 -6.70
CA ALA A 162 9.95 -1.39 -7.59
C ALA A 162 9.64 -0.44 -8.75
N GLY A 163 8.48 -0.59 -9.40
CA GLY A 163 8.05 0.32 -10.46
C GLY A 163 7.94 1.76 -9.99
N HIS A 164 7.34 1.98 -8.83
CA HIS A 164 7.21 3.31 -8.23
C HIS A 164 8.58 3.94 -7.92
N GLN A 165 9.49 3.15 -7.33
CA GLN A 165 10.85 3.61 -7.04
C GLN A 165 11.62 3.91 -8.33
N LEU A 166 11.50 3.06 -9.36
CA LEU A 166 12.13 3.25 -10.65
C LEU A 166 11.71 4.57 -11.29
N TYR A 167 10.41 4.89 -11.29
CA TYR A 167 9.92 6.15 -11.80
C TYR A 167 10.52 7.35 -11.08
N ARG A 168 10.39 7.38 -9.75
CA ARG A 168 10.90 8.50 -8.93
C ARG A 168 12.41 8.70 -9.10
N SER A 169 13.17 7.61 -9.12
CA SER A 169 14.62 7.66 -9.29
C SER A 169 15.03 8.11 -10.69
N ASN A 170 14.33 7.65 -11.74
CA ASN A 170 14.57 8.11 -13.10
C ASN A 170 14.33 9.62 -13.25
N LEU A 171 13.31 10.14 -12.57
CA LEU A 171 12.99 11.57 -12.59
C LEU A 171 14.11 12.40 -11.95
N VAL A 172 14.62 11.98 -10.79
CA VAL A 172 15.78 12.62 -10.13
C VAL A 172 17.04 12.52 -10.99
N VAL A 173 17.31 11.37 -11.60
CA VAL A 173 18.50 11.18 -12.48
C VAL A 173 18.40 12.05 -13.72
N ARG A 174 17.21 12.15 -14.34
CA ARG A 174 16.96 13.01 -15.50
C ARG A 174 17.18 14.48 -15.14
N SER A 175 16.59 14.94 -14.03
CA SER A 175 16.81 16.29 -13.52
C SER A 175 18.29 16.56 -13.22
N ARG A 176 19.01 15.59 -12.64
CA ARG A 176 20.44 15.71 -12.35
C ARG A 176 21.27 15.82 -13.62
N LYS A 177 20.91 15.09 -14.68
CA LYS A 177 21.58 15.20 -15.98
C LYS A 177 21.38 16.59 -16.59
N GLN A 178 20.16 17.12 -16.55
CA GLN A 178 19.84 18.48 -17.02
C GLN A 178 20.59 19.54 -16.22
N TRP A 179 20.60 19.43 -14.88
CA TRP A 179 21.37 20.32 -14.01
C TRP A 179 22.88 20.29 -14.33
N LYS A 180 23.48 19.12 -14.56
CA LYS A 180 24.91 19.04 -14.92
C LYS A 180 25.24 19.68 -16.27
N GLN A 181 24.26 19.75 -17.18
CA GLN A 181 24.42 20.43 -18.47
C GLN A 181 24.21 21.94 -18.34
N ASP A 182 23.35 22.34 -17.41
CA ASP A 182 23.09 23.73 -17.08
C ASP A 182 24.15 24.30 -16.14
N LYS A 183 25.05 25.13 -16.68
CA LYS A 183 26.12 25.77 -15.90
C LYS A 183 25.64 27.02 -15.13
N THR A 184 24.36 27.37 -15.22
CA THR A 184 23.82 28.59 -14.60
C THR A 184 23.44 28.41 -13.14
N GLN A 185 23.15 27.18 -12.71
CA GLN A 185 22.71 26.88 -11.35
C GLN A 185 23.79 26.16 -10.54
N GLU A 186 24.24 26.79 -9.45
CA GLU A 186 25.23 26.18 -8.55
C GLU A 186 24.66 24.99 -7.78
N ARG A 187 23.36 25.00 -7.45
CA ARG A 187 22.72 23.99 -6.61
C ARG A 187 21.67 23.20 -7.39
N PHE A 188 21.66 21.89 -7.18
CA PHE A 188 20.70 20.98 -7.80
C PHE A 188 19.26 21.13 -7.25
N SER A 189 19.13 21.56 -6.00
CA SER A 189 17.85 21.88 -5.37
C SER A 189 18.02 23.14 -4.55
N SER A 190 17.04 24.02 -4.63
CA SER A 190 17.04 25.28 -3.89
C SER A 190 16.31 25.14 -2.56
N ARG A 191 15.18 24.42 -2.54
CA ARG A 191 14.29 24.33 -1.37
C ARG A 191 13.37 23.11 -1.42
N LYS A 192 12.65 22.89 -0.31
CA LYS A 192 11.55 21.93 -0.26
C LYS A 192 10.23 22.67 -0.42
N VAL A 193 9.51 22.45 -1.53
CA VAL A 193 8.17 23.02 -1.76
C VAL A 193 7.11 21.99 -1.39
N LYS A 194 6.20 22.36 -0.49
CA LYS A 194 5.01 21.60 -0.12
C LYS A 194 3.80 22.03 -0.95
N LEU A 195 2.74 21.25 -0.89
CA LEU A 195 1.47 21.52 -1.56
C LEU A 195 0.79 22.79 -1.04
N ASP A 196 0.93 23.06 0.26
CA ASP A 196 0.31 24.21 0.92
C ASP A 196 1.14 25.49 0.81
N ASP A 197 2.39 25.41 0.34
CA ASP A 197 3.21 26.59 0.07
C ASP A 197 2.72 27.32 -1.18
N ASP A 198 3.11 28.59 -1.34
CA ASP A 198 2.92 29.29 -2.60
C ASP A 198 3.71 28.58 -3.70
N GLN A 199 3.03 28.23 -4.80
CA GLN A 199 3.66 27.51 -5.90
C GLN A 199 4.51 28.43 -6.77
N SER A 200 4.44 29.76 -6.63
CA SER A 200 5.25 30.72 -7.37
C SER A 200 6.71 30.82 -6.89
N LEU A 201 7.03 30.24 -5.72
CA LEU A 201 8.32 30.38 -5.02
C LEU A 201 9.55 29.97 -5.86
N ASP A 202 9.35 29.13 -6.88
CA ASP A 202 10.40 28.62 -7.77
C ASP A 202 10.06 28.81 -9.26
N ASP A 203 9.15 29.74 -9.61
CA ASP A 203 8.84 30.07 -11.02
C ASP A 203 10.06 30.55 -11.81
N GLY A 204 10.99 31.23 -11.13
CA GLY A 204 12.24 31.72 -11.74
C GLY A 204 13.34 30.67 -11.85
N GLU A 205 13.13 29.45 -11.34
CA GLU A 205 14.10 28.36 -11.38
C GLU A 205 13.87 27.46 -12.59
N PRO A 206 14.90 26.80 -13.14
CA PRO A 206 14.73 25.83 -14.21
C PRO A 206 13.81 24.66 -13.81
N ASP A 207 13.12 24.08 -14.80
CA ASP A 207 12.17 22.97 -14.61
C ASP A 207 12.75 21.81 -13.78
N TYR A 208 14.01 21.44 -14.03
CA TYR A 208 14.65 20.34 -13.30
C TYR A 208 14.77 20.63 -11.79
N THR A 209 14.96 21.89 -11.40
CA THR A 209 15.04 22.32 -9.99
C THR A 209 13.65 22.33 -9.37
N GLN A 210 12.64 22.82 -10.10
CA GLN A 210 11.25 22.82 -9.65
C GLN A 210 10.75 21.40 -9.34
N VAL A 211 11.09 20.44 -10.20
CA VAL A 211 10.80 19.01 -10.01
C VAL A 211 11.46 18.47 -8.74
N VAL A 212 12.76 18.72 -8.56
CA VAL A 212 13.53 18.21 -7.43
C VAL A 212 13.12 18.85 -6.11
N ASN A 213 12.68 20.11 -6.10
CA ASN A 213 12.15 20.78 -4.92
C ASN A 213 10.91 20.05 -4.35
N ARG A 214 10.11 19.41 -5.22
CA ARG A 214 8.89 18.65 -4.86
C ARG A 214 9.13 17.16 -4.61
N ILE A 215 10.13 16.56 -5.25
CA ILE A 215 10.44 15.12 -5.18
C ILE A 215 11.55 14.79 -4.17
N GLY A 216 12.57 15.65 -4.10
CA GLY A 216 13.83 15.44 -3.39
C GLY A 216 14.99 15.08 -4.31
N THR A 217 16.20 15.17 -3.78
CA THR A 217 17.47 15.01 -4.51
C THR A 217 18.02 13.58 -4.53
N ASN A 218 17.47 12.71 -3.68
CA ASN A 218 17.95 11.35 -3.50
C ASN A 218 17.26 10.40 -4.49
N HIS A 219 18.06 9.62 -5.23
CA HIS A 219 17.59 8.51 -6.05
C HIS A 219 18.06 7.19 -5.41
N SER A 220 17.27 6.13 -5.57
CA SER A 220 17.60 4.78 -5.09
C SER A 220 16.98 3.73 -6.00
N TYR A 221 17.71 2.65 -6.27
CA TYR A 221 17.21 1.50 -7.04
C TYR A 221 17.17 0.23 -6.19
N PHE A 222 17.18 0.38 -4.85
CA PHE A 222 17.27 -0.75 -3.93
C PHE A 222 16.12 -1.75 -4.09
N MET A 223 14.86 -1.30 -4.09
CA MET A 223 13.69 -2.17 -4.27
C MET A 223 13.64 -2.76 -5.68
N VAL A 224 14.11 -2.02 -6.68
CA VAL A 224 14.26 -2.54 -8.06
C VAL A 224 15.25 -3.70 -8.07
N GLY A 225 16.43 -3.54 -7.45
CA GLY A 225 17.45 -4.58 -7.35
C GLY A 225 16.96 -5.81 -6.58
N VAL A 226 16.33 -5.61 -5.41
CA VAL A 226 15.71 -6.70 -4.62
C VAL A 226 14.67 -7.45 -5.45
N THR A 227 13.79 -6.73 -6.14
CA THR A 227 12.72 -7.34 -6.94
C THR A 227 13.30 -8.16 -8.10
N ILE A 228 14.27 -7.61 -8.85
CA ILE A 228 14.95 -8.35 -9.92
C ILE A 228 15.64 -9.61 -9.36
N ALA A 229 16.33 -9.50 -8.22
CA ALA A 229 16.97 -10.65 -7.59
C ALA A 229 15.96 -11.75 -7.23
N VAL A 230 14.82 -11.37 -6.63
CA VAL A 230 13.74 -12.31 -6.28
C VAL A 230 13.14 -12.97 -7.54
N ILE A 231 12.88 -12.19 -8.60
CA ILE A 231 12.38 -12.71 -9.88
C ILE A 231 13.35 -13.75 -10.45
N VAL A 232 14.64 -13.44 -10.47
CA VAL A 232 15.68 -14.35 -10.99
C VAL A 232 15.76 -15.61 -10.14
N ILE A 233 15.76 -15.50 -8.80
CA ILE A 233 15.81 -16.65 -7.90
C ILE A 233 14.61 -17.57 -8.13
N ILE A 234 13.39 -17.01 -8.20
CA ILE A 234 12.17 -17.78 -8.44
C ILE A 234 12.19 -18.43 -9.82
N ALA A 235 12.59 -17.69 -10.86
CA ALA A 235 12.66 -18.21 -12.23
C ALA A 235 13.65 -19.38 -12.35
N VAL A 236 14.85 -19.24 -11.77
CA VAL A 236 15.87 -20.30 -11.75
C VAL A 236 15.40 -21.51 -10.95
N THR A 237 14.87 -21.29 -9.74
CA THR A 237 14.38 -22.35 -8.87
C THR A 237 13.23 -23.13 -9.52
N SER A 238 12.27 -22.42 -10.11
CA SER A 238 11.14 -23.00 -10.84
C SER A 238 11.61 -23.82 -12.04
N THR A 239 12.51 -23.27 -12.85
CA THR A 239 13.05 -23.98 -14.03
C THR A 239 13.82 -25.24 -13.63
N TRP A 240 14.63 -25.15 -12.58
CA TRP A 240 15.36 -26.28 -12.04
C TRP A 240 14.43 -27.37 -11.49
N MET A 241 13.37 -26.99 -10.76
CA MET A 241 12.36 -27.94 -10.27
C MET A 241 11.66 -28.67 -11.42
N ARG A 242 11.29 -27.94 -12.49
CA ARG A 242 10.70 -28.54 -13.70
C ARG A 242 11.64 -29.54 -14.36
N TRP A 243 12.91 -29.16 -14.49
CA TRP A 243 13.94 -30.02 -15.06
C TRP A 243 14.16 -31.29 -14.24
N SER A 244 14.27 -31.14 -12.92
CA SER A 244 14.45 -32.25 -11.98
C SER A 244 13.27 -33.23 -12.03
N ASN A 245 12.03 -32.72 -12.05
CA ASN A 245 10.83 -33.55 -12.13
C ASN A 245 10.76 -34.35 -13.44
N LEU A 246 11.08 -33.73 -14.58
CA LEU A 246 11.15 -34.42 -15.87
C LEU A 246 12.17 -35.56 -15.84
N ASN A 247 13.36 -35.33 -15.28
CA ASN A 247 14.38 -36.38 -15.16
C ASN A 247 13.94 -37.52 -14.23
N ALA A 248 13.23 -37.20 -13.14
CA ALA A 248 12.70 -38.20 -12.22
C ALA A 248 11.62 -39.07 -12.86
N GLU A 249 10.72 -38.48 -13.66
CA GLU A 249 9.69 -39.20 -14.41
C GLU A 249 10.31 -40.13 -15.45
N GLN A 250 11.26 -39.64 -16.26
CA GLN A 250 11.99 -40.45 -17.24
C GLN A 250 12.72 -41.64 -16.59
N THR A 251 13.35 -41.42 -15.43
CA THR A 251 14.05 -42.49 -14.70
C THR A 251 13.06 -43.54 -14.20
N ARG A 252 11.89 -43.12 -13.71
CA ARG A 252 10.83 -44.05 -13.26
C ARG A 252 10.25 -44.86 -14.41
N GLU A 253 10.05 -44.25 -15.58
CA GLU A 253 9.60 -44.95 -16.78
C GLU A 253 10.64 -45.97 -17.27
N ALA A 254 11.92 -45.60 -17.31
CA ALA A 254 13.00 -46.51 -17.66
C ALA A 254 13.09 -47.72 -16.70
N MET A 255 12.89 -47.50 -15.39
CA MET A 255 12.85 -48.58 -14.38
C MET A 255 11.58 -49.46 -14.47
N GLY A 256 10.42 -48.89 -14.79
CA GLY A 256 9.17 -49.63 -14.96
C GLY A 256 9.14 -50.47 -16.26
N MET A 257 9.74 -49.96 -17.32
CA MET A 257 9.85 -50.67 -18.60
C MET A 257 10.82 -51.85 -18.53
N SER A 258 11.89 -51.73 -17.73
CA SER A 258 12.86 -52.82 -17.51
C SER A 258 12.28 -53.99 -16.70
N GLN A 259 11.28 -53.77 -15.85
CA GLN A 259 10.53 -54.86 -15.20
C GLN A 259 9.50 -55.53 -16.14
N SER A 260 9.00 -54.81 -17.15
CA SER A 260 7.98 -55.33 -18.07
C SER A 260 8.55 -56.13 -19.24
N ALA A 261 9.85 -55.99 -19.54
CA ALA A 261 10.51 -56.71 -20.61
C ALA A 261 10.84 -58.18 -20.26
N ASP A 262 10.85 -58.55 -18.98
CA ASP A 262 11.28 -59.88 -18.50
C ASP A 262 10.10 -60.78 -18.05
N ALA A 263 8.91 -60.20 -17.81
CA ALA A 263 7.81 -60.90 -17.13
C ALA A 263 6.80 -61.62 -18.06
N GLY A 264 7.01 -61.66 -19.38
CA GLY A 264 5.97 -62.13 -20.31
C GLY A 264 6.43 -62.81 -21.60
N ASN A 265 7.72 -63.13 -21.76
CA ASN A 265 8.21 -63.76 -22.99
C ASN A 265 8.35 -65.30 -22.84
N PRO A 266 7.40 -66.11 -23.31
CA PRO A 266 7.48 -67.58 -23.26
C PRO A 266 8.57 -68.19 -24.14
N PHE A 267 9.30 -67.39 -24.94
CA PHE A 267 10.44 -67.81 -25.75
C PHE A 267 11.80 -67.55 -25.09
N ALA A 268 11.85 -66.92 -23.91
CA ALA A 268 13.11 -66.63 -23.21
C ALA A 268 13.91 -67.88 -22.80
N THR A 269 13.27 -69.05 -22.76
CA THR A 269 13.90 -70.33 -22.37
C THR A 269 14.04 -71.34 -23.51
N ALA A 270 13.85 -70.95 -24.78
CA ALA A 270 13.99 -71.86 -25.90
C ALA A 270 14.92 -71.28 -27.00
N ASN A 271 16.14 -71.82 -27.03
CA ASN A 271 17.16 -71.72 -28.06
C ASN A 271 17.93 -70.39 -28.18
N ALA A 272 19.24 -70.53 -27.96
CA ALA A 272 20.26 -69.50 -27.98
C ALA A 272 20.22 -68.67 -29.29
N VAL A 273 19.69 -67.46 -29.18
CA VAL A 273 19.95 -66.41 -30.16
C VAL A 273 21.46 -66.13 -30.13
N PRO A 274 22.15 -66.09 -31.29
CA PRO A 274 23.60 -65.81 -31.34
C PRO A 274 23.93 -64.53 -30.57
N ALA A 275 24.97 -64.57 -29.73
CA ALA A 275 25.36 -63.47 -28.85
C ALA A 275 25.56 -62.13 -29.59
N GLU A 276 25.96 -62.19 -30.85
CA GLU A 276 26.16 -61.02 -31.71
C GLU A 276 24.84 -60.29 -32.06
N LEU A 277 23.77 -61.04 -32.33
CA LEU A 277 22.43 -60.49 -32.60
C LEU A 277 21.78 -59.95 -31.33
N MET A 278 21.98 -60.63 -30.18
CA MET A 278 21.56 -60.09 -28.89
C MET A 278 22.29 -58.78 -28.54
N SER A 279 23.58 -58.67 -28.86
CA SER A 279 24.36 -57.45 -28.60
C SER A 279 23.94 -56.29 -29.51
N SER A 280 23.62 -56.59 -30.77
CA SER A 280 23.18 -55.59 -31.76
C SER A 280 21.75 -55.15 -31.49
N GLN A 281 20.88 -56.05 -31.07
CA GLN A 281 19.51 -55.73 -30.68
C GLN A 281 19.47 -54.94 -29.37
N LYS A 282 20.31 -55.30 -28.38
CA LYS A 282 20.48 -54.51 -27.16
C LYS A 282 21.06 -53.13 -27.45
N ALA A 283 22.06 -53.01 -28.32
CA ALA A 283 22.62 -51.72 -28.72
C ALA A 283 21.63 -50.86 -29.52
N ALA A 284 20.80 -51.47 -30.37
CA ALA A 284 19.75 -50.79 -31.11
C ALA A 284 18.61 -50.33 -30.19
N ASP A 285 18.19 -51.17 -29.24
CA ASP A 285 17.19 -50.82 -28.23
C ASP A 285 17.72 -49.73 -27.28
N ASP A 286 18.98 -49.82 -26.84
CA ASP A 286 19.63 -48.81 -26.00
C ASP A 286 19.78 -47.47 -26.74
N ARG A 287 20.09 -47.51 -28.05
CA ARG A 287 20.16 -46.31 -28.89
C ARG A 287 18.79 -45.70 -29.17
N ALA A 288 17.79 -46.51 -29.50
CA ALA A 288 16.42 -46.04 -29.69
C ALA A 288 15.87 -45.40 -28.41
N ARG A 289 16.12 -46.01 -27.24
CA ARG A 289 15.78 -45.44 -25.92
C ARG A 289 16.54 -44.16 -25.62
N ALA A 290 17.82 -44.09 -25.97
CA ALA A 290 18.61 -42.87 -25.81
C ALA A 290 18.10 -41.73 -26.71
N GLU A 291 17.74 -42.05 -27.95
CA GLU A 291 17.19 -41.08 -28.92
C GLU A 291 15.80 -40.60 -28.49
N GLU A 292 14.89 -41.50 -28.09
CA GLU A 292 13.55 -41.16 -27.59
C GLU A 292 13.61 -40.30 -26.31
N SER A 293 14.38 -40.73 -25.30
CA SER A 293 14.56 -39.98 -24.06
C SER A 293 15.22 -38.62 -24.26
N SER A 294 16.15 -38.51 -25.23
CA SER A 294 16.77 -37.23 -25.60
C SER A 294 15.79 -36.28 -26.30
N SER A 295 14.92 -36.80 -27.17
CA SER A 295 13.89 -36.03 -27.86
C SER A 295 12.87 -35.48 -26.87
N THR A 296 12.30 -36.31 -26.00
CA THR A 296 11.35 -35.88 -24.97
C THR A 296 11.97 -34.89 -23.99
N ARG A 297 13.27 -35.05 -23.66
CA ARG A 297 14.00 -34.10 -22.81
C ARG A 297 14.11 -32.73 -23.48
N SER A 298 14.39 -32.69 -24.78
CA SER A 298 14.51 -31.46 -25.55
C SER A 298 13.18 -30.71 -25.70
N GLU A 299 12.07 -31.43 -25.92
CA GLU A 299 10.73 -30.84 -26.02
C GLU A 299 10.25 -30.29 -24.66
N GLY A 300 10.49 -31.05 -23.58
CA GLY A 300 10.22 -30.60 -22.22
C GLY A 300 11.04 -29.37 -21.82
N ALA A 301 12.31 -29.32 -22.24
CA ALA A 301 13.18 -28.16 -22.05
C ALA A 301 12.57 -26.87 -22.63
N ALA A 302 12.12 -26.95 -23.88
CA ALA A 302 11.56 -25.82 -24.61
C ALA A 302 10.31 -25.28 -23.90
N ALA A 303 9.39 -26.16 -23.50
CA ALA A 303 8.18 -25.76 -22.77
C ALA A 303 8.48 -25.08 -21.43
N PHE A 304 9.48 -25.58 -20.68
CA PHE A 304 9.88 -24.96 -19.41
C PHE A 304 10.52 -23.58 -19.60
N ILE A 305 11.33 -23.41 -20.63
CA ILE A 305 11.91 -22.11 -20.99
C ILE A 305 10.79 -21.12 -21.38
N THR A 306 9.80 -21.55 -22.18
CA THR A 306 8.67 -20.70 -22.55
C THR A 306 7.89 -20.22 -21.32
N LEU A 307 7.61 -21.10 -20.35
CA LEU A 307 6.95 -20.72 -19.10
C LEU A 307 7.78 -19.74 -18.27
N ALA A 308 9.10 -19.92 -18.20
CA ALA A 308 10.00 -19.00 -17.50
C ALA A 308 10.03 -17.61 -18.16
N VAL A 309 9.99 -17.54 -19.50
CA VAL A 309 9.91 -16.28 -20.23
C VAL A 309 8.58 -15.56 -19.97
N ILE A 310 7.45 -16.28 -20.00
CA ILE A 310 6.13 -15.70 -19.70
C ILE A 310 6.13 -15.12 -18.28
N PHE A 311 6.65 -15.86 -17.31
CA PHE A 311 6.80 -15.38 -15.94
C PHE A 311 7.55 -14.04 -15.89
N VAL A 312 8.74 -13.96 -16.51
CA VAL A 312 9.54 -12.73 -16.52
C VAL A 312 8.77 -11.57 -17.18
N VAL A 313 8.07 -11.83 -18.28
CA VAL A 313 7.24 -10.82 -18.96
C VAL A 313 6.14 -10.30 -18.04
N THR A 314 5.42 -11.17 -17.33
CA THR A 314 4.41 -10.76 -16.34
C THR A 314 5.01 -9.90 -15.23
N GLN A 315 6.20 -10.25 -14.73
CA GLN A 315 6.86 -9.45 -13.71
C GLN A 315 7.26 -8.06 -14.23
N ILE A 316 7.68 -7.97 -15.51
CA ILE A 316 7.93 -6.68 -16.18
C ILE A 316 6.64 -5.84 -16.27
N VAL A 317 5.51 -6.46 -16.62
CA VAL A 317 4.21 -5.77 -16.64
C VAL A 317 3.80 -5.28 -15.24
N GLY A 318 4.08 -6.06 -14.20
CA GLY A 318 3.89 -5.64 -12.80
C GLY A 318 4.71 -4.40 -12.43
N ILE A 319 6.00 -4.41 -12.78
CA ILE A 319 6.91 -3.25 -12.59
C ILE A 319 6.43 -2.05 -13.40
N PHE A 320 6.01 -2.26 -14.65
CA PHE A 320 5.44 -1.21 -15.49
C PHE A 320 4.19 -0.60 -14.86
N GLY A 321 3.32 -1.41 -14.25
CA GLY A 321 2.16 -0.95 -13.50
C GLY A 321 2.52 -0.02 -12.34
N GLY A 322 3.59 -0.32 -11.59
CA GLY A 322 4.12 0.58 -10.57
C GLY A 322 4.73 1.86 -11.16
N PHE A 323 5.40 1.74 -12.29
CA PHE A 323 6.10 2.85 -12.97
C PHE A 323 5.13 3.86 -13.61
N ALA A 324 4.11 3.39 -14.32
CA ALA A 324 3.19 4.23 -15.08
C ALA A 324 2.17 4.97 -14.18
N TRP A 325 1.79 4.37 -13.04
CA TRP A 325 0.79 4.95 -12.11
C TRP A 325 1.36 5.39 -10.76
N GLY A 326 2.69 5.41 -10.63
CA GLY A 326 3.38 5.95 -9.47
C GLY A 326 3.46 7.48 -9.49
N PHE A 327 3.30 8.14 -8.34
CA PHE A 327 3.57 9.58 -8.20
C PHE A 327 5.03 9.84 -7.79
N GLY A 328 5.67 10.85 -8.36
CA GLY A 328 7.06 11.19 -8.05
C GLY A 328 7.15 12.16 -6.87
N GLY A 329 6.28 13.18 -6.86
CA GLY A 329 6.23 14.22 -5.84
C GLY A 329 5.72 13.71 -4.50
N ARG A 330 6.25 14.29 -3.42
CA ARG A 330 5.95 13.87 -2.04
C ARG A 330 4.45 13.99 -1.70
N GLU A 331 3.79 15.01 -2.27
CA GLU A 331 2.38 15.31 -2.00
C GLU A 331 1.52 15.27 -3.27
N SER A 332 2.05 14.74 -4.38
CA SER A 332 1.33 14.65 -5.66
C SER A 332 0.06 13.80 -5.54
N ARG A 333 0.07 12.73 -4.73
CA ARG A 333 -1.14 11.93 -4.47
C ARG A 333 -2.22 12.74 -3.74
N ALA A 334 -1.85 13.65 -2.84
CA ALA A 334 -2.79 14.50 -2.13
C ALA A 334 -3.37 15.59 -3.06
N ALA A 335 -2.51 16.19 -3.89
CA ALA A 335 -2.93 17.10 -4.96
C ALA A 335 -3.89 16.42 -5.94
N TRP A 336 -3.56 15.21 -6.39
CA TRP A 336 -4.43 14.45 -7.29
C TRP A 336 -5.77 14.07 -6.64
N LYS A 337 -5.79 13.70 -5.35
CA LYS A 337 -7.05 13.35 -4.65
C LYS A 337 -8.06 14.48 -4.63
N THR A 338 -7.59 15.72 -4.62
CA THR A 338 -8.40 16.95 -4.54
C THR A 338 -8.79 17.46 -5.94
N THR A 339 -7.87 17.42 -6.91
CA THR A 339 -8.17 17.79 -8.31
C THR A 339 -8.80 16.67 -9.13
N LYS A 340 -8.78 15.42 -8.65
CA LYS A 340 -9.22 14.20 -9.35
C LYS A 340 -8.56 13.95 -10.71
N GLY A 341 -7.44 14.62 -11.00
CA GLY A 341 -6.76 14.53 -12.29
C GLY A 341 -7.39 15.37 -13.41
N PHE A 342 -8.35 16.25 -13.10
CA PHE A 342 -8.81 17.25 -14.06
C PHE A 342 -7.68 18.24 -14.37
N THR A 343 -7.54 18.62 -15.65
CA THR A 343 -6.51 19.56 -16.13
C THR A 343 -6.98 21.01 -16.02
N THR A 344 -8.29 21.25 -16.20
CA THR A 344 -8.89 22.58 -16.12
C THR A 344 -9.92 22.66 -14.99
N PHE A 345 -10.07 23.87 -14.42
CA PHE A 345 -11.07 24.12 -13.39
C PHE A 345 -12.50 24.01 -13.94
N GLU A 346 -12.69 24.32 -15.22
CA GLU A 346 -13.98 24.23 -15.88
C GLU A 346 -14.46 22.79 -15.99
N ASP A 347 -13.61 21.85 -16.42
CA ASP A 347 -13.93 20.42 -16.47
C ASP A 347 -14.25 19.87 -15.08
N TYR A 348 -13.44 20.26 -14.09
CA TYR A 348 -13.70 19.93 -12.69
C TYR A 348 -15.08 20.43 -12.24
N ASN A 349 -15.40 21.69 -12.56
CA ASN A 349 -16.67 22.29 -12.16
C ASN A 349 -17.86 21.65 -12.88
N ASN A 350 -17.73 21.37 -14.18
CA ASN A 350 -18.75 20.72 -14.99
C ASN A 350 -19.05 19.30 -14.51
N TYR A 351 -18.04 18.57 -14.04
CA TYR A 351 -18.23 17.24 -13.44
C TYR A 351 -19.01 17.29 -12.12
N PHE A 352 -18.69 18.23 -11.22
CA PHE A 352 -19.34 18.32 -9.91
C PHE A 352 -20.65 19.13 -9.92
N ALA A 353 -20.90 19.98 -10.92
CA ALA A 353 -22.12 20.78 -11.05
C ALA A 353 -23.42 19.94 -10.97
N PRO A 354 -23.60 18.86 -11.75
CA PRO A 354 -24.83 18.05 -11.66
C PRO A 354 -24.98 17.36 -10.30
N LEU A 355 -23.88 16.91 -9.68
CA LEU A 355 -23.93 16.29 -8.35
C LEU A 355 -24.35 17.31 -7.27
N ARG A 356 -23.85 18.55 -7.36
CA ARG A 356 -24.25 19.66 -6.49
C ARG A 356 -25.72 20.02 -6.69
N ALA A 357 -26.21 20.06 -7.92
CA ALA A 357 -27.61 20.34 -8.23
C ALA A 357 -28.56 19.27 -7.67
N ILE A 358 -28.21 17.98 -7.83
CA ILE A 358 -28.98 16.87 -7.23
C ILE A 358 -29.04 17.03 -5.71
N THR A 359 -27.90 17.33 -5.06
CA THR A 359 -27.86 17.48 -3.60
C THR A 359 -28.66 18.70 -3.14
N GLN A 360 -28.54 19.82 -3.83
CA GLN A 360 -29.27 21.04 -3.54
C GLN A 360 -30.79 20.82 -3.65
N SER A 361 -31.25 20.13 -4.70
CA SER A 361 -32.68 19.81 -4.85
C SER A 361 -33.22 18.91 -3.73
N GLN A 362 -32.38 18.02 -3.18
CA GLN A 362 -32.75 17.17 -2.05
C GLN A 362 -32.81 17.96 -0.73
N LEU A 363 -31.90 18.91 -0.54
CA LEU A 363 -31.94 19.83 0.59
C LEU A 363 -33.20 20.70 0.55
N GLU A 364 -33.55 21.24 -0.62
CA GLU A 364 -34.78 22.04 -0.82
C GLU A 364 -36.04 21.21 -0.57
N ASN A 365 -36.08 19.95 -1.02
CA ASN A 365 -37.19 19.04 -0.73
C ASN A 365 -37.32 18.77 0.78
N LEU A 366 -36.19 18.56 1.48
CA LEU A 366 -36.17 18.41 2.93
C LEU A 366 -36.70 19.68 3.62
N GLN A 367 -36.20 20.86 3.25
CA GLN A 367 -36.63 22.14 3.80
C GLN A 367 -38.12 22.41 3.56
N LYS A 368 -38.63 22.11 2.36
CA LYS A 368 -40.06 22.20 2.04
C LYS A 368 -40.90 21.30 2.94
N ARG A 369 -40.50 20.03 3.10
CA ARG A 369 -41.21 19.07 3.97
C ARG A 369 -41.15 19.44 5.45
N MET A 370 -40.05 20.03 5.90
CA MET A 370 -39.94 20.56 7.26
C MET A 370 -40.87 21.78 7.44
N ALA A 371 -40.94 22.68 6.46
CA ALA A 371 -41.83 23.85 6.52
C ALA A 371 -43.32 23.46 6.53
N GLU A 372 -43.69 22.37 5.84
CA GLU A 372 -45.05 21.80 5.84
C GLU A 372 -45.42 21.12 7.17
N ASN A 373 -44.45 20.74 8.00
CA ASN A 373 -44.71 20.15 9.31
C ASN A 373 -45.10 21.23 10.34
N ALA A 374 -46.24 21.03 11.00
CA ALA A 374 -46.85 22.00 11.92
C ALA A 374 -45.92 22.44 13.06
N ASP A 375 -45.08 21.55 13.58
CA ASP A 375 -44.11 21.83 14.66
C ASP A 375 -42.97 22.79 14.27
N ILE A 376 -42.79 23.04 12.97
CA ILE A 376 -41.65 23.79 12.40
C ILE A 376 -42.14 25.01 11.58
N SER A 377 -43.46 25.19 11.46
CA SER A 377 -44.10 26.28 10.73
C SER A 377 -43.65 27.65 11.27
N GLY A 378 -43.16 28.52 10.38
CA GLY A 378 -42.69 29.88 10.72
C GLY A 378 -41.16 30.07 10.80
N LYS A 379 -40.35 29.01 10.66
CA LYS A 379 -38.88 29.13 10.55
C LYS A 379 -38.43 29.28 9.10
N THR A 380 -37.46 30.16 8.86
CA THR A 380 -36.87 30.40 7.54
C THR A 380 -35.66 29.51 7.31
N PHE A 381 -35.65 28.82 6.16
CA PHE A 381 -34.52 28.01 5.71
C PHE A 381 -33.84 28.73 4.55
N THR A 382 -32.67 29.33 4.80
CA THR A 382 -31.94 30.12 3.79
C THR A 382 -30.58 29.55 3.42
N LYS A 383 -30.14 28.52 4.15
CA LYS A 383 -28.82 27.92 3.98
C LYS A 383 -28.81 26.95 2.79
N THR A 384 -27.77 27.03 1.98
CA THR A 384 -27.54 26.18 0.81
C THR A 384 -26.48 25.12 1.09
N PHE A 385 -26.42 24.08 0.26
CA PHE A 385 -25.38 23.06 0.39
C PHE A 385 -23.95 23.64 0.25
N ARG A 386 -23.81 24.73 -0.52
CA ARG A 386 -22.54 25.47 -0.62
C ARG A 386 -22.14 26.09 0.72
N ASP A 387 -23.09 26.69 1.44
CA ASP A 387 -22.82 27.31 2.75
C ASP A 387 -22.34 26.26 3.75
N TYR A 388 -22.94 25.07 3.74
CA TYR A 388 -22.51 23.94 4.57
C TYR A 388 -21.05 23.56 4.28
N ALA A 389 -20.71 23.41 3.01
CA ALA A 389 -19.35 23.03 2.61
C ALA A 389 -18.30 24.09 2.95
N MET A 390 -18.67 25.38 2.88
CA MET A 390 -17.78 26.48 3.25
C MET A 390 -17.59 26.58 4.78
N GLU A 391 -18.67 26.47 5.57
CA GLU A 391 -18.59 26.49 7.04
C GLU A 391 -17.79 25.31 7.59
N LEU A 392 -17.98 24.10 7.03
CA LEU A 392 -17.23 22.91 7.45
C LEU A 392 -15.71 23.08 7.22
N ARG A 393 -15.33 23.77 6.13
CA ARG A 393 -13.92 24.06 5.86
C ARG A 393 -13.36 25.12 6.78
N ALA A 394 -14.11 26.19 7.01
CA ALA A 394 -13.70 27.21 7.97
C ALA A 394 -13.47 26.60 9.36
N GLN A 395 -14.31 25.64 9.77
CA GLN A 395 -14.10 24.89 11.00
C GLN A 395 -12.82 24.04 10.96
N SER A 396 -12.58 23.29 9.86
CA SER A 396 -11.35 22.50 9.74
C SER A 396 -10.08 23.35 9.73
N ASP A 397 -10.14 24.56 9.14
CA ASP A 397 -9.01 25.49 9.09
C ASP A 397 -8.74 26.09 10.48
N LEU A 398 -9.79 26.38 11.27
CA LEU A 398 -9.66 26.81 12.66
C LEU A 398 -9.06 25.73 13.56
N ASP A 399 -9.49 24.47 13.38
CA ASP A 399 -8.95 23.33 14.13
C ASP A 399 -7.50 23.01 13.75
N ALA A 400 -7.10 23.32 12.51
CA ALA A 400 -5.74 23.15 12.02
C ALA A 400 -4.79 24.30 12.40
N ALA A 401 -5.32 25.46 12.81
CA ALA A 401 -4.50 26.58 13.26
C ALA A 401 -3.79 26.19 14.57
N PRO A 402 -2.45 26.30 14.65
CA PRO A 402 -1.76 26.04 15.90
C PRO A 402 -2.28 27.04 16.94
N VAL A 403 -2.79 26.52 18.07
CA VAL A 403 -3.17 27.33 19.23
C VAL A 403 -1.96 28.15 19.63
N ARG A 404 -1.91 29.40 19.16
CA ARG A 404 -0.89 30.36 19.55
C ARG A 404 -1.16 30.65 21.01
N ALA A 405 -0.31 30.14 21.90
CA ALA A 405 -0.30 30.59 23.28
C ALA A 405 -0.24 32.14 23.27
N PRO A 406 -1.08 32.82 24.06
CA PRO A 406 -1.12 34.28 24.05
C PRO A 406 0.28 34.80 24.38
N ALA A 407 0.85 35.58 23.46
CA ALA A 407 2.11 36.25 23.68
C ALA A 407 1.93 37.25 24.82
N ASP A 408 2.69 37.06 25.90
CA ASP A 408 2.81 38.00 27.01
C ASP A 408 3.33 39.33 26.46
N THR A 409 2.42 40.27 26.22
CA THR A 409 2.75 41.69 26.10
C THR A 409 3.11 42.20 27.49
N ARG A 410 4.39 42.09 27.86
CA ARG A 410 4.98 42.96 28.89
C ARG A 410 5.96 43.90 28.22
N THR A 411 5.46 45.12 28.10
CA THR A 411 6.07 46.37 27.70
C THR A 411 7.44 46.58 28.35
N ASP A 412 8.38 47.01 27.53
CA ASP A 412 9.65 47.61 27.91
C ASP A 412 9.42 48.85 28.80
N GLU A 413 9.69 48.74 30.11
CA GLU A 413 9.91 49.93 30.95
C GLU A 413 10.65 49.60 32.25
N ARG A 414 12.00 49.53 32.17
CA ARG A 414 12.94 50.23 33.08
C ARG A 414 14.36 49.71 32.90
N ALA A 415 15.09 50.45 32.07
CA ALA A 415 16.50 50.69 32.31
C ALA A 415 16.62 51.62 33.54
N ALA A 416 17.18 51.12 34.64
CA ALA A 416 17.97 51.92 35.58
C ALA A 416 18.73 51.00 36.56
N ALA A 417 20.04 51.29 36.68
CA ALA A 417 20.99 50.85 37.71
C ALA A 417 21.73 49.51 37.49
N GLN A 418 22.77 49.57 36.65
CA GLN A 418 24.04 48.90 36.94
C GLN A 418 24.85 49.75 37.93
N ALA A 419 25.28 49.16 39.06
CA ALA A 419 26.56 49.45 39.72
C ALA A 419 26.88 48.39 40.80
N VAL A 420 27.70 47.41 40.41
CA VAL A 420 28.81 46.76 41.13
C VAL A 420 28.70 46.53 42.65
N THR A 421 28.66 45.25 43.05
CA THR A 421 29.57 44.65 44.07
C THR A 421 29.48 43.12 44.02
N GLN A 422 30.63 42.46 43.87
CA GLN A 422 30.90 41.03 44.10
C GLN A 422 32.12 40.95 45.05
N PRO A 423 32.40 39.85 45.79
CA PRO A 423 31.56 38.74 46.27
C PRO A 423 31.78 38.47 47.79
N PRO A 424 31.13 37.47 48.44
CA PRO A 424 31.56 36.08 48.32
C PRO A 424 30.42 35.05 48.16
N VAL A 425 30.84 33.90 47.65
CA VAL A 425 30.17 32.61 47.48
C VAL A 425 29.18 32.25 48.59
N ALA A 426 27.95 31.92 48.19
CA ALA A 426 27.08 30.97 48.88
C ALA A 426 26.45 30.05 47.83
N ASP A 427 27.14 28.94 47.61
CA ASP A 427 26.66 27.74 46.95
C ASP A 427 25.68 27.04 47.92
N VAL A 428 24.39 26.96 47.56
CA VAL A 428 23.44 26.03 48.19
C VAL A 428 22.61 25.38 47.10
N ALA A 429 22.92 24.11 46.92
CA ALA A 429 22.28 23.12 46.08
C ALA A 429 20.76 22.99 46.27
N ALA A 430 20.07 22.68 45.16
CA ALA A 430 19.01 21.67 45.17
C ALA A 430 19.40 20.59 44.14
N SER A 431 20.31 19.73 44.57
CA SER A 431 20.72 18.50 43.90
C SER A 431 19.59 17.49 43.96
N VAL A 432 18.73 17.46 42.94
CA VAL A 432 17.94 16.25 42.66
C VAL A 432 18.81 15.38 41.75
N THR A 433 19.15 14.20 42.22
CA THR A 433 20.00 13.27 41.46
C THR A 433 19.20 12.67 40.30
N ILE A 434 19.87 12.32 39.20
CA ILE A 434 19.23 11.70 38.04
C ILE A 434 18.51 10.41 38.45
N ASP A 435 19.03 9.68 39.43
CA ASP A 435 18.42 8.45 39.96
C ASP A 435 17.10 8.70 40.70
N GLU A 436 16.94 9.82 41.41
CA GLU A 436 15.68 10.19 42.06
C GLU A 436 14.60 10.54 41.03
N LEU A 437 14.96 11.28 39.98
CA LEU A 437 14.05 11.62 38.88
C LEU A 437 13.58 10.37 38.13
N VAL A 438 14.50 9.43 37.88
CA VAL A 438 14.18 8.16 37.22
C VAL A 438 13.24 7.32 38.09
N SER A 439 13.48 7.25 39.41
CA SER A 439 12.63 6.53 40.36
C SER A 439 11.21 7.10 40.44
N GLU A 440 11.07 8.43 40.46
CA GLU A 440 9.77 9.12 40.46
C GLU A 440 8.96 8.85 39.18
N ILE A 441 9.63 8.88 38.02
CA ILE A 441 9.02 8.62 36.72
C ILE A 441 8.63 7.14 36.57
N GLU A 442 9.45 6.21 37.05
CA GLU A 442 9.15 4.78 37.00
C GLU A 442 8.00 4.39 37.94
N GLY A 443 7.95 4.97 39.14
CA GLY A 443 6.92 4.73 40.16
C GLY A 443 5.53 5.30 39.84
N THR A 444 5.41 6.17 38.84
CA THR A 444 4.11 6.67 38.38
C THR A 444 3.38 5.62 37.54
N ALA A 445 2.16 5.21 37.86
CA ALA A 445 1.45 4.17 37.07
C ALA A 445 0.87 4.69 35.73
N ASP A 446 0.59 6.00 35.63
CA ASP A 446 -0.06 6.62 34.47
C ASP A 446 0.95 7.07 33.39
N LEU A 447 0.77 6.54 32.18
CA LEU A 447 1.61 6.79 31.01
C LEU A 447 1.53 8.25 30.52
N ALA A 448 0.39 8.93 30.70
CA ALA A 448 0.26 10.33 30.32
C ALA A 448 1.09 11.23 31.26
N ARG A 449 1.02 10.95 32.56
CA ARG A 449 1.77 11.65 33.60
C ARG A 449 3.29 11.44 33.51
N LYS A 450 3.74 10.23 33.12
CA LYS A 450 5.18 9.98 32.83
C LYS A 450 5.72 10.88 31.73
N LYS A 451 4.97 11.02 30.64
CA LYS A 451 5.37 11.87 29.50
C LYS A 451 5.46 13.33 29.94
N GLU A 452 4.49 13.80 30.72
CA GLU A 452 4.48 15.16 31.24
C GLU A 452 5.68 15.46 32.14
N LEU A 453 6.04 14.56 33.06
CA LEU A 453 7.22 14.71 33.92
C LEU A 453 8.52 14.81 33.10
N ILE A 454 8.67 13.99 32.05
CA ILE A 454 9.84 14.01 31.17
C ILE A 454 9.91 15.32 30.36
N TYR A 455 8.78 15.84 29.87
CA TYR A 455 8.75 17.07 29.08
C TYR A 455 8.96 18.34 29.90
N ARG A 456 8.75 18.30 31.22
CA ARG A 456 9.03 19.42 32.14
C ARG A 456 10.52 19.57 32.46
N LEU A 457 11.34 18.54 32.25
CA LEU A 457 12.79 18.59 32.49
C LEU A 457 13.51 19.45 31.44
N ASN A 458 14.60 20.10 31.82
CA ASN A 458 15.47 20.82 30.88
C ASN A 458 16.11 19.85 29.86
N GLU A 459 16.49 20.35 28.68
CA GLU A 459 17.03 19.53 27.57
C GLU A 459 18.20 18.59 27.98
N PRO A 460 19.22 19.04 28.75
CA PRO A 460 20.33 18.17 29.12
C PRO A 460 19.94 17.10 30.14
N VAL A 461 19.12 17.41 31.15
CA VAL A 461 18.69 16.43 32.17
C VAL A 461 17.69 15.44 31.59
N ARG A 462 16.80 15.89 30.69
CA ARG A 462 15.84 15.03 29.98
C ARG A 462 16.54 13.92 29.20
N THR A 463 17.63 14.28 28.51
CA THR A 463 18.41 13.33 27.71
C THR A 463 19.08 12.28 28.60
N ALA A 464 19.63 12.70 29.74
CA ALA A 464 20.24 11.80 30.72
C ALA A 464 19.23 10.85 31.38
N VAL A 465 18.05 11.36 31.76
CA VAL A 465 16.96 10.57 32.36
C VAL A 465 16.42 9.52 31.38
N ILE A 466 16.23 9.86 30.10
CA ILE A 466 15.77 8.91 29.08
C ILE A 466 16.81 7.81 28.85
N ALA A 467 18.10 8.15 28.84
CA ALA A 467 19.18 7.18 28.69
C ALA A 467 19.22 6.20 29.87
N GLU A 468 19.08 6.69 31.10
CA GLU A 468 19.11 5.85 32.31
C GLU A 468 17.89 4.93 32.42
N ILE A 469 16.67 5.42 32.10
CA ILE A 469 15.45 4.59 32.05
C ILE A 469 15.61 3.43 31.05
N LYS A 470 16.19 3.72 29.87
CA LYS A 470 16.42 2.69 28.85
C LYS A 470 17.38 1.62 29.35
N LEU A 471 18.46 2.05 30.00
CA LEU A 471 19.50 1.17 30.52
C LEU A 471 18.97 0.29 31.68
N ARG A 472 18.15 0.83 32.59
CA ARG A 472 17.50 0.06 33.65
C ARG A 472 16.53 -1.00 33.12
N LYS A 473 15.78 -0.66 32.06
CA LYS A 473 14.88 -1.61 31.40
C LYS A 473 15.64 -2.77 30.76
N GLU A 474 16.77 -2.50 30.10
CA GLU A 474 17.62 -3.54 29.52
C GLU A 474 18.20 -4.48 30.60
N ARG A 475 18.64 -3.94 31.75
CA ARG A 475 19.08 -4.77 32.90
C ARG A 475 17.95 -5.64 33.47
N ALA A 476 16.73 -5.10 33.56
CA ALA A 476 15.57 -5.84 34.07
C ALA A 476 15.16 -6.99 33.14
N GLU A 477 15.19 -6.79 31.81
CA GLU A 477 14.93 -7.84 30.82
C GLU A 477 15.99 -8.94 30.86
N GLN A 478 17.27 -8.57 31.02
CA GLN A 478 18.35 -9.55 31.19
C GLN A 478 18.19 -10.36 32.48
N ALA A 479 17.85 -9.72 33.60
CA ALA A 479 17.60 -10.41 34.87
C ALA A 479 16.40 -11.36 34.80
N LYS A 480 15.33 -10.96 34.10
CA LYS A 480 14.16 -11.82 33.88
C LYS A 480 14.51 -13.04 33.04
N THR A 481 15.27 -12.85 31.97
CA THR A 481 15.71 -13.94 31.09
C THR A 481 16.63 -14.93 31.83
N ALA A 482 17.50 -14.44 32.70
CA ALA A 482 18.34 -15.28 33.55
C ALA A 482 17.54 -16.05 34.62
N LEU A 483 16.49 -15.44 35.18
CA LEU A 483 15.60 -16.13 36.12
C LEU A 483 14.77 -17.20 35.41
N GLU A 484 14.26 -16.93 34.20
CA GLU A 484 13.55 -17.91 33.38
C GLU A 484 14.46 -19.09 33.01
N SER A 485 15.75 -18.85 32.70
CA SER A 485 16.69 -19.96 32.44
C SER A 485 17.02 -20.78 33.70
N GLN A 486 17.16 -20.14 34.86
CA GLN A 486 17.36 -20.83 36.13
C GLN A 486 16.14 -21.65 36.54
N LEU A 487 14.93 -21.15 36.25
CA LEU A 487 13.68 -21.84 36.51
C LEU A 487 13.54 -23.07 35.61
N ASP A 488 13.86 -22.94 34.32
CA ASP A 488 13.87 -24.07 33.37
C ASP A 488 14.87 -25.17 33.76
N ASP A 489 16.02 -24.82 34.35
CA ASP A 489 16.98 -25.82 34.84
C ASP A 489 16.53 -26.47 36.16
N LEU A 490 15.71 -25.79 36.97
CA LEU A 490 15.09 -26.34 38.18
C LEU A 490 13.96 -27.33 37.89
N PHE A 491 13.27 -27.19 36.76
CA PHE A 491 12.19 -28.08 36.33
C PHE A 491 12.64 -29.23 35.40
N LYS A 492 13.95 -29.38 35.17
CA LYS A 492 14.56 -30.48 34.38
C LYS A 492 15.04 -31.68 35.22
N VAL A 493 14.67 -31.77 36.50
CA VAL A 493 14.95 -32.94 37.36
C VAL A 493 13.83 -33.97 37.27
#